data_AF-A0A536W4G4-F1
#
_entry.id   AF-A0A536W4G4-F1
#
_cell.length_a   1.000
_cell.length_b   1.000
_cell.length_c   1.000
_cell.angle_alpha   90.00
_cell.angle_beta   90.00
_cell.angle_gamma   90.00
#
_symmetry.space_group_name_H-M   'P 1'
#
loop_
_entity.id
_entity.type
_entity.pdbx_description
1 polymer ?
#
loop_
_entity_poly.entity_id
_entity_poly.type
_entity_poly.pdbx_seq_one_letter_code
_entity_poly.pdbx_strand_id
1 'polypeptide(L)'
;MRRSLGLSLRDSREGDAGLRRAVGLVWPRAAIQWCWVHKLHFHRIVYAADIDAARVAYTAFERTWAKCCPSAVSSLREGGDELLTFLAFPKVQWKTLRTTTTIERLHEEFRRRVKARCRAKTRRKIATVLRQHPALAAIERSFINAWDEPRIRDAVTRTGRQKLLIGGITPHVWLAFPAMSAVADGYDLYALLDASATWSDLLRLTAIEQMRQAGVTITSGSAAVVEMLHNNASPIAGEFYAALDLPATRYILQITQGGKSA
;
A
#
# COMPACT_ATOMS: atom_id res chain seq x y z
N MET A 1 -11.09 -6.95 -22.61
CA MET A 1 -10.28 -8.17 -22.87
C MET A 1 -9.79 -8.75 -21.53
N ARG A 2 -10.64 -9.49 -20.80
CA ARG A 2 -10.28 -10.06 -19.48
C ARG A 2 -9.49 -11.35 -19.67
N ARG A 3 -8.16 -11.25 -19.75
CA ARG A 3 -7.26 -12.42 -19.78
C ARG A 3 -7.27 -13.10 -18.41
N SER A 4 -7.27 -14.43 -18.41
CA SER A 4 -7.15 -15.29 -17.22
C SER A 4 -5.83 -15.02 -16.49
N LEU A 5 -5.86 -14.13 -15.50
CA LEU A 5 -4.76 -13.91 -14.58
C LEU A 5 -4.78 -15.01 -13.53
N GLY A 6 -3.73 -15.84 -13.48
CA GLY A 6 -3.45 -16.66 -12.30
C GLY A 6 -2.91 -15.75 -11.20
N LEU A 7 -3.58 -15.69 -10.05
CA LEU A 7 -3.21 -14.80 -8.96
C LEU A 7 -2.67 -15.63 -7.79
N SER A 8 -1.34 -15.67 -7.64
CA SER A 8 -0.73 -16.24 -6.44
C SER A 8 -0.94 -15.28 -5.27
N LEU A 9 -1.90 -15.57 -4.40
CA LEU A 9 -2.20 -14.74 -3.23
C LEU A 9 -1.31 -15.11 -2.05
N ARG A 10 -0.81 -14.09 -1.36
CA ARG A 10 0.09 -14.25 -0.23
C ARG A 10 -0.71 -14.23 1.06
N ASP A 11 -1.12 -15.39 1.57
CA ASP A 11 -1.75 -15.46 2.90
C ASP A 11 -0.68 -15.65 4.00
N SER A 12 -0.74 -14.80 5.01
CA SER A 12 -0.04 -14.99 6.28
C SER A 12 -1.09 -14.81 7.39
N ARG A 13 -1.44 -15.94 8.02
CA ARG A 13 -2.08 -16.10 9.33
C ARG A 13 -2.92 -14.88 9.75
N GLU A 14 -4.22 -14.94 9.47
CA GLU A 14 -5.29 -14.04 9.94
C GLU A 14 -5.47 -12.70 9.22
N GLY A 15 -4.55 -12.25 8.35
CA GLY A 15 -4.64 -10.90 7.77
C GLY A 15 -5.64 -10.71 6.62
N ASP A 16 -6.06 -11.77 5.92
CA ASP A 16 -6.47 -11.61 4.52
C ASP A 16 -7.65 -12.47 4.04
N ALA A 17 -8.38 -13.13 4.95
CA ALA A 17 -9.61 -13.84 4.60
C ALA A 17 -10.62 -12.93 3.85
N GLY A 18 -10.57 -11.62 4.11
CA GLY A 18 -11.33 -10.60 3.36
C GLY A 18 -10.87 -10.45 1.91
N LEU A 19 -9.57 -10.43 1.63
CA LEU A 19 -9.05 -10.32 0.26
C LEU A 19 -9.32 -11.58 -0.55
N ARG A 20 -9.15 -12.77 0.04
CA ARG A 20 -9.51 -14.04 -0.62
C ARG A 20 -10.97 -14.02 -1.08
N ARG A 21 -11.89 -13.62 -0.19
CA ARG A 21 -13.31 -13.47 -0.53
C ARG A 21 -13.53 -12.41 -1.62
N ALA A 22 -12.89 -11.25 -1.50
CA ALA A 22 -13.02 -10.16 -2.47
C ALA A 22 -12.53 -10.57 -3.88
N VAL A 23 -11.40 -11.27 -3.97
CA VAL A 23 -10.88 -11.79 -5.25
C VAL A 23 -11.84 -12.81 -5.84
N GLY A 24 -12.40 -13.71 -5.03
CA GLY A 24 -13.39 -14.69 -5.50
C GLY A 24 -14.67 -14.05 -6.07
N LEU A 25 -15.09 -12.90 -5.52
CA LEU A 25 -16.26 -12.15 -6.02
C LEU A 25 -15.98 -11.44 -7.35
N VAL A 26 -14.79 -10.86 -7.51
CA VAL A 26 -14.45 -10.02 -8.68
C VAL A 26 -13.85 -10.84 -9.83
N TRP A 27 -13.07 -11.87 -9.50
CA TRP A 27 -12.40 -12.77 -10.42
C TRP A 27 -12.66 -14.24 -10.04
N PRO A 28 -13.86 -14.77 -10.30
CA PRO A 28 -14.22 -16.13 -9.91
C PRO A 28 -13.40 -17.23 -10.61
N ARG A 29 -12.67 -16.88 -11.69
CA ARG A 29 -11.77 -17.79 -12.41
C ARG A 29 -10.30 -17.65 -12.01
N ALA A 30 -9.97 -16.77 -11.07
CA ALA A 30 -8.60 -16.64 -10.60
C ALA A 30 -8.21 -17.87 -9.77
N ALA A 31 -7.17 -18.57 -10.18
CA ALA A 31 -6.59 -19.64 -9.38
C ALA A 31 -5.87 -19.02 -8.18
N ILE A 32 -6.31 -19.37 -6.97
CA ILE A 32 -5.74 -18.90 -5.71
C ILE A 32 -4.74 -19.94 -5.22
N GLN A 33 -3.49 -19.50 -5.01
CA GLN A 33 -2.43 -20.31 -4.41
C GLN A 33 -2.08 -19.74 -3.05
N TRP A 34 -1.96 -20.58 -2.02
CA TRP A 34 -1.38 -20.21 -0.74
C TRP A 34 0.15 -20.25 -0.79
N CYS A 35 0.78 -19.23 -0.25
CA CYS A 35 2.24 -19.14 -0.24
C CYS A 35 2.87 -20.16 0.72
N TRP A 36 3.70 -21.08 0.21
CA TRP A 36 4.42 -22.07 1.02
C TRP A 36 5.40 -21.47 2.02
N VAL A 37 5.92 -20.28 1.76
CA VAL A 37 6.94 -19.64 2.59
C VAL A 37 6.48 -19.28 4.02
N HIS A 38 5.17 -19.09 4.23
CA HIS A 38 4.63 -18.85 5.58
C HIS A 38 4.17 -20.14 6.28
N LYS A 39 4.32 -21.28 5.61
CA LYS A 39 4.14 -22.60 6.18
C LYS A 39 5.53 -23.17 6.50
N LEU A 40 5.61 -24.11 7.44
CA LEU A 40 6.88 -24.76 7.77
C LEU A 40 7.48 -25.42 6.51
N HIS A 41 8.79 -25.63 6.48
CA HIS A 41 9.49 -26.21 5.34
C HIS A 41 9.10 -27.68 5.09
N PHE A 42 7.99 -27.90 4.37
CA PHE A 42 7.46 -29.23 4.05
C PHE A 42 8.02 -29.76 2.73
N HIS A 43 9.34 -30.00 2.70
CA HIS A 43 10.09 -30.31 1.47
C HIS A 43 9.47 -31.44 0.63
N ARG A 44 9.02 -32.53 1.24
CA ARG A 44 8.45 -33.68 0.52
C ARG A 44 7.14 -33.36 -0.21
N ILE A 45 6.37 -32.38 0.29
CA ILE A 45 5.12 -31.96 -0.33
C ILE A 45 5.40 -30.92 -1.44
N VAL A 46 6.24 -29.92 -1.12
CA VAL A 46 6.57 -28.82 -2.04
C VAL A 46 7.29 -29.30 -3.31
N TYR A 47 8.13 -30.33 -3.19
CA TYR A 47 8.95 -30.88 -4.27
C TYR A 47 8.43 -32.21 -4.84
N ALA A 48 7.15 -32.53 -4.60
CA ALA A 48 6.52 -33.68 -5.21
C ALA A 48 6.52 -33.59 -6.75
N ALA A 49 6.52 -34.75 -7.42
CA ALA A 49 6.59 -34.84 -8.87
C ALA A 49 5.28 -34.40 -9.58
N ASP A 50 4.15 -34.58 -8.90
CA ASP A 50 2.79 -34.32 -9.34
C ASP A 50 1.84 -34.15 -8.12
N ILE A 51 0.56 -33.90 -8.40
CA ILE A 51 -0.46 -33.65 -7.39
C ILE A 51 -0.76 -34.87 -6.51
N ASP A 52 -0.69 -36.07 -7.06
CA ASP A 52 -1.00 -37.31 -6.32
C ASP A 52 0.13 -37.63 -5.33
N ALA A 53 1.38 -37.51 -5.77
CA ALA A 53 2.55 -37.61 -4.91
C ALA A 53 2.53 -36.55 -3.80
N ALA A 54 2.09 -35.33 -4.10
CA ALA A 54 1.95 -34.26 -3.11
C ALA A 54 0.89 -34.59 -2.06
N ARG A 55 -0.27 -35.12 -2.46
CA ARG A 55 -1.35 -35.54 -1.56
C ARG A 55 -0.95 -36.71 -0.68
N VAL A 56 -0.25 -37.70 -1.23
CA VAL A 56 0.30 -38.82 -0.44
C VAL A 56 1.29 -38.31 0.61
N ALA A 57 2.20 -37.41 0.23
CA ALA A 57 3.14 -36.80 1.15
C ALA A 57 2.44 -35.94 2.23
N TYR A 58 1.37 -35.25 1.86
CA TYR A 58 0.53 -34.47 2.76
C TYR A 58 -0.13 -35.36 3.82
N THR A 59 -0.82 -36.43 3.41
CA THR A 59 -1.47 -37.36 4.35
C THR A 59 -0.47 -38.07 5.25
N ALA A 60 0.68 -38.48 4.70
CA ALA A 60 1.77 -39.08 5.47
C ALA A 60 2.29 -38.11 6.54
N PHE A 61 2.47 -36.84 6.18
CA PHE A 61 2.89 -35.80 7.11
C PHE A 61 1.90 -35.62 8.26
N GLU A 62 0.61 -35.48 7.95
CA GLU A 62 -0.42 -35.34 9.00
C GLU A 62 -0.41 -36.52 9.96
N ARG A 63 -0.35 -37.76 9.44
CA ARG A 63 -0.38 -38.96 10.27
C ARG A 63 0.81 -39.04 11.23
N THR A 64 2.00 -38.69 10.75
CA THR A 64 3.23 -38.75 11.55
C THR A 64 3.29 -37.64 12.59
N TRP A 65 2.88 -36.41 12.24
CA TRP A 65 3.16 -35.22 13.05
C TRP A 65 1.95 -34.67 13.83
N ALA A 66 0.74 -35.21 13.64
CA ALA A 66 -0.46 -34.72 14.33
C ALA A 66 -0.34 -34.71 15.85
N LYS A 67 0.30 -35.73 16.44
CA LYS A 67 0.48 -35.82 17.90
C LYS A 67 1.62 -34.93 18.41
N CYS A 68 2.76 -34.94 17.71
CA CYS A 68 3.97 -34.25 18.17
C CYS A 68 3.96 -32.75 17.88
N CYS A 69 3.29 -32.32 16.81
CA CYS A 69 3.31 -30.92 16.34
C CYS A 69 1.93 -30.48 15.83
N PRO A 70 0.91 -30.39 16.70
CA PRO A 70 -0.47 -30.08 16.30
C PRO A 70 -0.60 -28.71 15.63
N SER A 71 0.20 -27.72 16.01
CA SER A 71 0.23 -26.40 15.38
C SER A 71 0.74 -26.42 13.94
N ALA A 72 1.73 -27.28 13.64
CA ALA A 72 2.26 -27.47 12.30
C ALA A 72 1.21 -28.10 11.38
N VAL A 73 0.50 -29.12 11.88
CA VAL A 73 -0.59 -29.78 11.14
C VAL A 73 -1.79 -28.86 10.96
N SER A 74 -2.20 -28.10 11.99
CA SER A 74 -3.25 -27.09 11.87
C SER A 74 -2.92 -26.04 10.80
N SER A 75 -1.68 -25.54 10.81
CA SER A 75 -1.19 -24.62 9.80
C SER A 75 -1.21 -25.26 8.40
N LEU A 76 -0.90 -26.54 8.26
CA LEU A 76 -0.96 -27.24 6.97
C LEU A 76 -2.41 -27.37 6.48
N ARG A 77 -3.33 -27.79 7.36
CA ARG A 77 -4.77 -27.93 7.11
C ARG A 77 -5.45 -26.65 6.69
N GLU A 78 -5.08 -25.53 7.29
CA GLU A 78 -5.60 -24.22 6.96
C GLU A 78 -5.39 -23.86 5.48
N GLY A 79 -4.23 -24.23 4.91
CA GLY A 79 -3.93 -23.96 3.50
C GLY A 79 -4.55 -24.97 2.53
N GLY A 80 -4.80 -26.20 2.98
CA GLY A 80 -5.51 -27.24 2.23
C GLY A 80 -5.01 -27.45 0.79
N ASP A 81 -5.94 -27.68 -0.13
CA ASP A 81 -5.65 -27.87 -1.56
C ASP A 81 -5.10 -26.59 -2.22
N GLU A 82 -5.35 -25.40 -1.67
CA GLU A 82 -4.84 -24.14 -2.23
C GLU A 82 -3.31 -24.03 -2.10
N LEU A 83 -2.68 -24.85 -1.24
CA LEU A 83 -1.23 -25.01 -1.21
C LEU A 83 -0.70 -25.78 -2.42
N LEU A 84 -1.53 -26.58 -3.09
CA LEU A 84 -1.15 -27.43 -4.21
C LEU A 84 -1.53 -26.84 -5.57
N THR A 85 -2.23 -25.70 -5.62
CA THR A 85 -2.70 -25.05 -6.87
C THR A 85 -1.57 -24.84 -7.90
N PHE A 86 -0.32 -24.59 -7.46
CA PHE A 86 0.82 -24.36 -8.33
C PHE A 86 1.15 -25.59 -9.20
N LEU A 87 0.78 -26.81 -8.77
CA LEU A 87 1.00 -28.05 -9.52
C LEU A 87 0.10 -28.12 -10.76
N ALA A 88 -0.98 -27.34 -10.82
CA ALA A 88 -1.84 -27.23 -12.00
C ALA A 88 -1.21 -26.37 -13.12
N PHE A 89 -0.12 -25.64 -12.82
CA PHE A 89 0.59 -24.81 -13.81
C PHE A 89 1.74 -25.58 -14.47
N PRO A 90 2.28 -25.12 -15.61
CA PRO A 90 3.46 -25.71 -16.23
C PRO A 90 4.65 -25.79 -15.27
N LYS A 91 5.40 -26.91 -15.30
CA LYS A 91 6.55 -27.18 -14.39
C LYS A 91 7.58 -26.05 -14.32
N VAL A 92 7.79 -25.32 -15.42
CA VAL A 92 8.70 -24.17 -15.48
C VAL A 92 8.32 -23.04 -14.51
N GLN A 93 7.02 -22.91 -14.18
CA GLN A 93 6.50 -21.86 -13.30
C GLN A 93 6.53 -22.26 -11.83
N TRP A 94 6.69 -23.55 -11.50
CA TRP A 94 6.57 -24.06 -10.14
C TRP A 94 7.55 -23.40 -9.17
N LYS A 95 8.79 -23.17 -9.61
CA LYS A 95 9.81 -22.51 -8.78
C LYS A 95 9.36 -21.10 -8.37
N THR A 96 8.86 -20.32 -9.31
CA THR A 96 8.40 -18.94 -9.08
C THR A 96 7.14 -18.90 -8.22
N LEU A 97 6.22 -19.85 -8.43
CA LEU A 97 4.94 -19.91 -7.69
C LEU A 97 5.08 -20.41 -6.25
N ARG A 98 6.05 -21.31 -5.97
CA ARG A 98 6.23 -21.92 -4.64
C ARG A 98 7.34 -21.30 -3.79
N THR A 99 8.30 -20.60 -4.39
CA THR A 99 9.42 -19.97 -3.66
C THR A 99 9.28 -18.46 -3.67
N THR A 100 9.47 -17.83 -2.51
CA THR A 100 9.39 -16.36 -2.40
C THR A 100 10.70 -15.75 -1.92
N THR A 101 11.84 -16.40 -2.14
CA THR A 101 13.16 -15.95 -1.63
C THR A 101 13.50 -14.52 -2.07
N THR A 102 13.09 -14.12 -3.27
CA THR A 102 13.23 -12.74 -3.77
C THR A 102 12.36 -11.76 -2.98
N ILE A 103 11.13 -12.16 -2.65
CA ILE A 103 10.15 -11.36 -1.93
C ILE A 103 10.50 -11.27 -0.43
N GLU A 104 11.02 -12.34 0.17
CA GLU A 104 11.47 -12.34 1.57
C GLU A 104 12.65 -11.42 1.79
N ARG A 105 13.66 -11.49 0.92
CA ARG A 105 14.82 -10.58 0.94
C ARG A 105 14.36 -9.12 0.84
N LEU A 106 13.41 -8.84 -0.04
CA LEU A 106 12.80 -7.51 -0.16
C LEU A 106 12.08 -7.10 1.13
N HIS A 107 11.26 -7.99 1.73
CA HIS A 107 10.54 -7.70 2.96
C HIS A 107 11.43 -7.55 4.19
N GLU A 108 12.57 -8.23 4.22
CA GLU A 108 13.54 -8.12 5.31
C GLU A 108 14.31 -6.80 5.23
N GLU A 109 14.86 -6.47 4.06
CA GLU A 109 15.46 -5.15 3.79
C GLU A 109 14.49 -4.02 4.13
N PHE A 110 13.22 -4.26 3.84
CA PHE A 110 12.20 -3.30 4.06
C PHE A 110 11.83 -3.12 5.55
N ARG A 111 11.63 -4.21 6.30
CA ARG A 111 11.37 -4.15 7.76
C ARG A 111 12.53 -3.52 8.53
N ARG A 112 13.78 -3.76 8.10
CA ARG A 112 14.97 -3.12 8.69
C ARG A 112 14.89 -1.59 8.62
N ARG A 113 14.29 -1.04 7.56
CA ARG A 113 14.28 0.41 7.30
C ARG A 113 13.13 1.18 7.94
N VAL A 114 12.02 0.53 8.32
CA VAL A 114 10.77 1.26 8.67
C VAL A 114 10.28 1.12 10.12
N LYS A 115 10.99 0.39 10.98
CA LYS A 115 10.64 0.21 12.43
C LYS A 115 10.47 1.52 13.26
N ALA A 116 10.68 2.70 12.69
CA ALA A 116 10.74 3.98 13.41
C ALA A 116 9.47 4.86 13.40
N ARG A 117 8.41 4.63 12.59
CA ARG A 117 7.33 5.65 12.44
C ARG A 117 5.92 5.09 12.16
N CYS A 118 5.01 5.22 13.15
CA CYS A 118 3.59 5.70 13.05
C CYS A 118 2.55 4.94 13.90
N ARG A 119 1.67 5.67 14.61
CA ARG A 119 0.29 5.25 15.00
C ARG A 119 -0.70 6.45 15.20
N ALA A 120 -1.82 6.39 14.45
CA ALA A 120 -3.23 6.77 14.72
C ALA A 120 -3.64 8.11 15.41
N LYS A 121 -4.20 9.10 14.66
CA LYS A 121 -5.07 10.22 15.17
C LYS A 121 -5.98 10.91 14.08
N THR A 122 -6.69 10.21 13.19
CA THR A 122 -7.27 10.87 11.98
C THR A 122 -8.72 11.39 12.08
N ARG A 123 -9.69 10.63 12.62
CA ARG A 123 -11.14 10.97 12.46
C ARG A 123 -11.60 12.25 13.19
N ARG A 124 -11.06 12.54 14.38
CA ARG A 124 -11.40 13.74 15.17
C ARG A 124 -10.87 15.04 14.52
N LYS A 125 -9.83 14.95 13.68
CA LYS A 125 -9.18 16.11 13.06
C LYS A 125 -9.93 16.62 11.82
N ILE A 126 -10.48 15.74 10.99
CA ILE A 126 -11.22 16.13 9.77
C ILE A 126 -12.45 16.98 10.13
N ALA A 127 -13.22 16.57 11.14
CA ALA A 127 -14.38 17.35 11.61
C ALA A 127 -13.98 18.74 12.13
N THR A 128 -12.80 18.88 12.74
CA THR A 128 -12.28 20.19 13.17
C THR A 128 -11.88 21.06 11.98
N VAL A 129 -11.19 20.48 10.98
CA VAL A 129 -10.81 21.20 9.75
C VAL A 129 -12.04 21.70 9.00
N LEU A 130 -13.08 20.88 8.86
CA LEU A 130 -14.33 21.28 8.20
C LEU A 130 -15.06 22.39 8.95
N ARG A 131 -15.02 22.40 10.30
CA ARG A 131 -15.55 23.52 11.09
C ARG A 131 -14.75 24.82 10.89
N GLN A 132 -13.44 24.71 10.75
CA GLN A 132 -12.54 25.85 10.52
C GLN A 132 -12.61 26.38 9.08
N HIS A 133 -13.05 25.55 8.14
CA HIS A 133 -13.17 25.88 6.73
C HIS A 133 -14.56 25.51 6.20
N PRO A 134 -15.61 26.26 6.57
CA PRO A 134 -17.00 25.95 6.23
C PRO A 134 -17.29 25.97 4.72
N ALA A 135 -16.41 26.58 3.91
CA ALA A 135 -16.48 26.53 2.46
C ALA A 135 -16.10 25.15 1.87
N LEU A 136 -15.50 24.25 2.66
CA LEU A 136 -15.16 22.90 2.24
C LEU A 136 -16.35 21.95 2.47
N ALA A 137 -16.88 21.39 1.39
CA ALA A 137 -17.90 20.35 1.47
C ALA A 137 -17.26 18.96 1.57
N ALA A 138 -17.63 18.19 2.60
CA ALA A 138 -17.28 16.78 2.67
C ALA A 138 -18.22 15.97 1.76
N ILE A 139 -17.64 15.18 0.85
CA ILE A 139 -18.41 14.29 -0.03
C ILE A 139 -18.30 12.87 0.51
N GLU A 140 -19.42 12.32 0.98
CA GLU A 140 -19.53 10.90 1.31
C GLU A 140 -19.77 10.09 0.04
N ARG A 141 -19.02 8.99 -0.10
CA ARG A 141 -18.98 8.15 -1.30
C ARG A 141 -18.94 6.67 -0.94
N SER A 142 -19.48 5.85 -1.84
CA SER A 142 -19.39 4.38 -1.79
C SER A 142 -18.29 3.83 -2.71
N PHE A 143 -17.92 4.57 -3.77
CA PHE A 143 -16.83 4.19 -4.67
C PHE A 143 -15.52 4.02 -3.91
N ILE A 144 -14.73 2.99 -4.21
CA ILE A 144 -13.43 2.77 -3.58
C ILE A 144 -12.42 3.82 -4.08
N ASN A 145 -12.33 3.96 -5.40
CA ASN A 145 -11.55 5.02 -6.02
C ASN A 145 -12.36 6.33 -5.93
N ALA A 146 -11.83 7.33 -5.23
CA ALA A 146 -12.50 8.62 -5.09
C ALA A 146 -12.68 9.33 -6.45
N TRP A 147 -11.81 9.05 -7.41
CA TRP A 147 -11.88 9.67 -8.73
C TRP A 147 -13.04 9.14 -9.58
N ASP A 148 -13.49 7.91 -9.33
CA ASP A 148 -14.65 7.32 -10.02
C ASP A 148 -15.98 7.95 -9.59
N GLU A 149 -16.01 8.71 -8.49
CA GLU A 149 -17.18 9.47 -8.05
C GLU A 149 -17.32 10.77 -8.89
N PRO A 150 -18.39 10.92 -9.70
CA PRO A 150 -18.56 12.09 -10.55
C PRO A 150 -18.59 13.41 -9.76
N ARG A 151 -19.22 13.42 -8.59
CA ARG A 151 -19.30 14.61 -7.73
C ARG A 151 -17.91 15.13 -7.32
N ILE A 152 -16.93 14.25 -7.17
CA ILE A 152 -15.55 14.62 -6.83
C ILE A 152 -14.85 15.16 -8.08
N ARG A 153 -14.97 14.47 -9.21
CA ARG A 153 -14.33 14.88 -10.47
C ARG A 153 -14.85 16.23 -10.96
N ASP A 154 -16.16 16.45 -10.90
CA ASP A 154 -16.79 17.71 -11.28
C ASP A 154 -16.36 18.85 -10.35
N ALA A 155 -16.28 18.57 -9.04
CA ALA A 155 -15.79 19.55 -8.07
C ALA A 155 -14.34 19.96 -8.35
N VAL A 156 -13.46 19.01 -8.68
CA VAL A 156 -12.07 19.28 -9.04
C VAL A 156 -11.97 20.02 -10.38
N THR A 157 -12.68 19.55 -11.40
CA THR A 157 -12.68 20.15 -12.74
C THR A 157 -13.15 21.61 -12.70
N ARG A 158 -14.20 21.90 -11.92
CA ARG A 158 -14.72 23.27 -11.73
C ARG A 158 -13.72 24.22 -11.08
N THR A 159 -12.69 23.72 -10.37
CA THR A 159 -11.63 24.60 -9.86
C THR A 159 -10.74 25.17 -10.96
N GLY A 160 -10.72 24.57 -12.15
CA GLY A 160 -9.83 24.94 -13.25
C GLY A 160 -8.34 24.67 -12.98
N ARG A 161 -8.00 23.99 -11.87
CA ARG A 161 -6.61 23.73 -11.49
C ARG A 161 -6.08 22.44 -12.11
N GLN A 162 -4.89 22.52 -12.69
CA GLN A 162 -4.18 21.36 -13.26
C GLN A 162 -3.33 20.60 -12.23
N LYS A 163 -2.79 21.31 -11.23
CA LYS A 163 -1.96 20.72 -10.18
C LYS A 163 -2.81 20.32 -8.97
N LEU A 164 -2.71 19.05 -8.57
CA LEU A 164 -3.48 18.49 -7.47
C LEU A 164 -2.57 17.96 -6.36
N LEU A 165 -2.83 18.38 -5.13
CA LEU A 165 -2.23 17.79 -3.93
C LEU A 165 -3.23 16.82 -3.31
N ILE A 166 -2.86 15.54 -3.16
CA ILE A 166 -3.74 14.52 -2.58
C ILE A 166 -3.04 13.82 -1.40
N GLY A 167 -3.74 13.74 -0.28
CA GLY A 167 -3.40 12.87 0.86
C GLY A 167 -4.49 11.82 1.07
N GLY A 168 -4.16 10.67 1.65
CA GLY A 168 -5.12 9.60 1.83
C GLY A 168 -4.70 8.49 2.79
N ILE A 169 -5.69 7.81 3.37
CA ILE A 169 -5.50 6.65 4.24
C ILE A 169 -6.36 5.52 3.68
N THR A 170 -5.81 4.38 3.29
CA THR A 170 -4.40 3.99 3.15
C THR A 170 -3.77 4.35 1.79
N PRO A 171 -2.43 4.51 1.70
CA PRO A 171 -1.74 4.88 0.47
C PRO A 171 -1.99 3.94 -0.71
N HIS A 172 -2.01 2.63 -0.47
CA HIS A 172 -2.13 1.59 -1.51
C HIS A 172 -3.51 1.50 -2.19
N VAL A 173 -4.54 2.14 -1.63
CA VAL A 173 -5.90 2.09 -2.20
C VAL A 173 -6.44 3.50 -2.32
N TRP A 174 -6.69 4.14 -1.18
CA TRP A 174 -7.48 5.37 -1.12
C TRP A 174 -6.70 6.61 -1.55
N LEU A 175 -5.37 6.55 -1.60
CA LEU A 175 -4.52 7.56 -2.22
C LEU A 175 -4.14 7.15 -3.65
N ALA A 176 -3.60 5.95 -3.82
CA ALA A 176 -3.05 5.51 -5.10
C ALA A 176 -4.09 5.49 -6.22
N PHE A 177 -5.28 4.93 -6.00
CA PHE A 177 -6.28 4.84 -7.08
C PHE A 177 -6.72 6.20 -7.61
N PRO A 178 -7.14 7.16 -6.76
CA PRO A 178 -7.50 8.48 -7.29
C PRO A 178 -6.30 9.24 -7.84
N ALA A 179 -5.11 9.07 -7.25
CA ALA A 179 -3.88 9.68 -7.75
C ALA A 179 -3.56 9.25 -9.18
N MET A 180 -3.52 7.94 -9.43
CA MET A 180 -3.20 7.40 -10.75
C MET A 180 -4.30 7.70 -11.77
N SER A 181 -5.57 7.69 -11.34
CA SER A 181 -6.70 8.01 -12.24
C SER A 181 -6.70 9.47 -12.66
N ALA A 182 -6.37 10.39 -11.75
CA ALA A 182 -6.26 11.81 -12.09
C ALA A 182 -5.07 12.07 -13.02
N VAL A 183 -3.93 11.39 -12.83
CA VAL A 183 -2.81 11.50 -13.79
C VAL A 183 -3.21 10.96 -15.17
N ALA A 184 -3.96 9.86 -15.22
CA ALA A 184 -4.48 9.33 -16.49
C ALA A 184 -5.45 10.31 -17.19
N ASP A 185 -6.18 11.12 -16.43
CA ASP A 185 -7.03 12.21 -16.93
C ASP A 185 -6.23 13.51 -17.23
N GLY A 186 -4.90 13.49 -17.11
CA GLY A 186 -4.01 14.60 -17.51
C GLY A 186 -3.66 15.59 -16.40
N TYR A 187 -3.98 15.31 -15.14
CA TYR A 187 -3.62 16.19 -14.02
C TYR A 187 -2.17 15.98 -13.54
N ASP A 188 -1.53 17.08 -13.12
CA ASP A 188 -0.24 17.07 -12.46
C ASP A 188 -0.42 16.75 -10.96
N LEU A 189 -0.16 15.50 -10.57
CA LEU A 189 -0.52 15.06 -9.22
C LEU A 189 0.67 14.88 -8.28
N TYR A 190 0.50 15.40 -7.07
CA TYR A 190 1.44 15.31 -5.97
C TYR A 190 0.80 14.59 -4.79
N ALA A 191 1.30 13.39 -4.47
CA ALA A 191 0.85 12.60 -3.34
C ALA A 191 1.60 12.99 -2.06
N LEU A 192 0.87 13.46 -1.04
CA LEU A 192 1.40 13.94 0.24
C LEU A 192 1.53 12.79 1.24
N LEU A 193 2.72 12.25 1.42
CA LEU A 193 2.94 11.07 2.27
C LEU A 193 2.83 11.34 3.77
N ASP A 194 3.22 12.54 4.22
CA ASP A 194 3.10 13.00 5.61
C ASP A 194 1.65 13.32 6.01
N ALA A 195 0.79 13.60 5.02
CA ALA A 195 -0.67 13.66 5.17
C ALA A 195 -1.36 12.30 4.99
N SER A 196 -0.59 11.21 4.88
CA SER A 196 -1.07 9.86 4.58
C SER A 196 -0.57 8.85 5.63
N ALA A 197 -1.31 7.76 5.82
CA ALA A 197 -0.97 6.76 6.84
C ALA A 197 -1.44 5.36 6.49
N THR A 198 -0.69 4.36 6.95
CA THR A 198 -1.03 2.94 6.86
C THR A 198 -0.42 2.18 8.04
N TRP A 199 -0.92 0.97 8.29
CA TRP A 199 -0.41 0.05 9.30
C TRP A 199 0.74 -0.81 8.81
N SER A 200 0.99 -0.84 7.49
CA SER A 200 2.02 -1.67 6.88
C SER A 200 2.89 -0.82 5.99
N ASP A 201 4.16 -0.79 6.34
CA ASP A 201 5.16 -0.09 5.57
C ASP A 201 5.25 -0.71 4.15
N LEU A 202 5.00 -2.01 3.99
CA LEU A 202 5.11 -2.69 2.70
C LEU A 202 4.06 -2.13 1.75
N LEU A 203 2.85 -1.95 2.28
CA LEU A 203 1.75 -1.32 1.56
C LEU A 203 2.08 0.15 1.26
N ARG A 204 2.81 0.86 2.13
CA ARG A 204 3.28 2.22 1.85
C ARG A 204 4.24 2.25 0.66
N LEU A 205 5.29 1.42 0.66
CA LEU A 205 6.28 1.45 -0.43
C LEU A 205 5.76 0.94 -1.75
N THR A 206 4.96 -0.12 -1.74
CA THR A 206 4.35 -0.63 -2.97
C THR A 206 3.44 0.42 -3.60
N ALA A 207 2.66 1.14 -2.78
CA ALA A 207 1.87 2.27 -3.24
C ALA A 207 2.73 3.39 -3.84
N ILE A 208 3.82 3.77 -3.17
CA ILE A 208 4.75 4.81 -3.64
C ILE A 208 5.29 4.44 -5.02
N GLU A 209 5.76 3.21 -5.20
CA GLU A 209 6.34 2.79 -6.47
C GLU A 209 5.28 2.69 -7.57
N GLN A 210 4.10 2.15 -7.28
CA GLN A 210 2.98 2.12 -8.24
C GLN A 210 2.59 3.54 -8.69
N MET A 211 2.40 4.46 -7.74
CA MET A 211 2.07 5.85 -8.03
C MET A 211 3.17 6.52 -8.86
N ARG A 212 4.44 6.33 -8.50
CA ARG A 212 5.59 6.89 -9.24
C ARG A 212 5.65 6.38 -10.67
N GLN A 213 5.41 5.09 -10.89
CA GLN A 213 5.35 4.49 -12.23
C GLN A 213 4.19 5.04 -13.06
N ALA A 214 3.09 5.41 -12.41
CA ALA A 214 1.95 6.04 -13.05
C ALA A 214 2.10 7.55 -13.26
N GLY A 215 3.26 8.16 -12.95
CA GLY A 215 3.52 9.58 -13.15
C GLY A 215 3.12 10.49 -11.99
N VAL A 216 2.76 9.94 -10.84
CA VAL A 216 2.47 10.73 -9.63
C VAL A 216 3.77 11.18 -8.97
N THR A 217 3.87 12.46 -8.64
CA THR A 217 4.97 13.01 -7.85
C THR A 217 4.76 12.69 -6.37
N ILE A 218 5.76 12.08 -5.74
CA ILE A 218 5.70 11.71 -4.32
C ILE A 218 6.40 12.78 -3.49
N THR A 219 5.69 13.42 -2.55
CA THR A 219 6.26 14.52 -1.75
C THR A 219 5.67 14.56 -0.34
N SER A 220 6.08 15.54 0.46
CA SER A 220 5.46 15.90 1.75
C SER A 220 4.69 17.22 1.60
N GLY A 221 3.69 17.45 2.44
CA GLY A 221 2.93 18.70 2.48
C GLY A 221 3.85 19.89 2.76
N SER A 222 4.82 19.74 3.66
CA SER A 222 5.81 20.79 3.91
C SER A 222 6.65 21.14 2.67
N ALA A 223 7.14 20.14 1.94
CA ALA A 223 7.93 20.37 0.74
C ALA A 223 7.07 21.00 -0.38
N ALA A 224 5.86 20.49 -0.58
CA ALA A 224 4.92 21.04 -1.58
C ALA A 224 4.58 22.51 -1.29
N VAL A 225 4.36 22.88 -0.02
CA VAL A 225 4.06 24.28 0.34
C VAL A 225 5.28 25.16 0.19
N VAL A 226 6.47 24.71 0.63
CA VAL A 226 7.73 25.48 0.45
C VAL A 226 8.06 25.67 -1.03
N GLU A 227 7.81 24.66 -1.87
CA GLU A 227 7.99 24.75 -3.32
C GLU A 227 7.17 25.92 -3.92
N MET A 228 5.97 26.20 -3.39
CA MET A 228 5.13 27.32 -3.85
C MET A 228 5.72 28.70 -3.58
N LEU A 229 6.63 28.86 -2.60
CA LEU A 229 7.31 30.13 -2.36
C LEU A 229 8.26 30.47 -3.51
N HIS A 230 8.80 29.45 -4.21
CA HIS A 230 9.79 29.48 -5.29
C HIS A 230 11.15 30.12 -4.94
N ASN A 231 11.18 31.25 -4.23
CA ASN A 231 12.39 32.01 -3.96
C ASN A 231 12.38 32.59 -2.54
N ASN A 232 13.44 32.32 -1.76
CA ASN A 232 13.62 32.87 -0.41
C ASN A 232 13.91 34.37 -0.39
N ALA A 233 14.29 34.96 -1.52
CA ALA A 233 14.37 36.41 -1.67
C ALA A 233 12.99 37.09 -1.82
N SER A 234 11.90 36.30 -1.86
CA SER A 234 10.55 36.85 -1.89
C SER A 234 10.30 37.71 -0.65
N PRO A 235 9.70 38.91 -0.79
CA PRO A 235 9.39 39.78 0.34
C PRO A 235 8.53 39.12 1.41
N ILE A 236 7.71 38.12 1.03
CA ILE A 236 6.82 37.38 1.94
C ILE A 236 7.52 36.18 2.61
N ALA A 237 8.79 35.89 2.32
CA ALA A 237 9.46 34.69 2.81
C ALA A 237 9.50 34.63 4.35
N GLY A 238 9.74 35.75 5.01
CA GLY A 238 9.73 35.83 6.48
C GLY A 238 8.37 35.48 7.08
N GLU A 239 7.30 36.10 6.57
CA GLU A 239 5.92 35.83 7.01
C GLU A 239 5.50 34.39 6.70
N PHE A 240 5.87 33.89 5.52
CA PHE A 240 5.61 32.53 5.08
C PHE A 240 6.23 31.48 6.02
N TYR A 241 7.52 31.63 6.35
CA TYR A 241 8.21 30.69 7.24
C TYR A 241 7.72 30.77 8.68
N ALA A 242 7.31 31.95 9.13
CA ALA A 242 6.65 32.13 10.42
C ALA A 242 5.28 31.42 10.45
N ALA A 243 4.49 31.53 9.38
CA ALA A 243 3.19 30.87 9.27
C ALA A 243 3.27 29.34 9.21
N LEU A 244 4.34 28.79 8.63
CA LEU A 244 4.56 27.33 8.60
C LEU A 244 4.84 26.74 10.00
N ASP A 245 5.44 27.51 10.91
CA ASP A 245 5.83 27.11 12.28
C ASP A 245 6.42 25.69 12.38
N LEU A 246 7.27 25.31 11.42
CA LEU A 246 7.99 24.05 11.43
C LEU A 246 9.32 24.21 12.17
N PRO A 247 9.83 23.16 12.86
CA PRO A 247 11.11 23.25 13.56
C PRO A 247 12.27 23.73 12.68
N ALA A 248 12.28 23.35 11.40
CA ALA A 248 13.31 23.75 10.43
C ALA A 248 13.15 25.19 9.92
N THR A 249 11.93 25.75 9.90
CA THR A 249 11.71 27.11 9.37
C THR A 249 12.18 28.19 10.34
N ARG A 250 12.26 27.88 11.64
CA ARG A 250 12.92 28.75 12.64
C ARG A 250 14.40 28.96 12.35
N TYR A 251 15.10 27.92 11.89
CA TYR A 251 16.52 28.02 11.52
C TYR A 251 16.70 28.82 10.21
N ILE A 252 15.81 28.63 9.23
CA ILE A 252 15.83 29.41 7.99
C ILE A 252 15.55 30.90 8.26
N LEU A 253 14.63 31.22 9.17
CA LEU A 253 14.38 32.59 9.61
C LEU A 253 15.64 33.25 10.21
N GLN A 254 16.38 32.53 11.05
CA GLN A 254 17.64 33.04 11.62
C GLN A 254 18.69 33.33 10.54
N ILE A 255 18.76 32.52 9.48
CA ILE A 255 19.70 32.72 8.37
C ILE A 255 19.24 33.89 7.48
N THR A 256 17.97 33.92 7.11
CA THR A 256 17.40 34.94 6.20
C THR A 256 17.30 36.32 6.84
N GLN A 257 17.14 36.42 8.16
CA GLN A 257 17.16 37.70 8.89
C GLN A 257 18.60 38.22 9.14
N GLY A 258 19.62 37.48 8.69
CA GLY A 258 21.02 37.74 8.96
C GLY A 258 21.35 37.41 10.41
N GLY A 259 22.42 36.64 10.63
CA GLY A 259 22.93 36.26 11.96
C GLY A 259 23.22 37.46 12.87
N LYS A 260 22.20 38.05 13.46
CA LYS A 260 22.28 38.83 14.68
C LYS A 260 22.16 37.85 15.83
N SER A 261 23.28 37.18 16.12
CA SER A 261 23.49 36.62 17.45
C SER A 261 23.39 37.78 18.45
N ALA A 262 22.53 37.62 19.45
CA ALA A 262 22.71 38.32 20.71
C ALA A 262 23.95 37.78 21.44
#